data_AF-A0A3P6R470-F1
#
_entry.id   AF-A0A3P6R470-F1
#
_cell.length_a   1.000
_cell.length_b   1.000
_cell.length_c   1.000
_cell.angle_alpha   90.00
_cell.angle_beta   90.00
_cell.angle_gamma   90.00
#
_symmetry.space_group_name_H-M   'P 1'
#
loop_
_entity.id
_entity.type
_entity.pdbx_description
1 polymer ?
#
loop_
_entity_poly.entity_id
_entity_poly.type
_entity_poly.pdbx_seq_one_letter_code
_entity_poly.pdbx_strand_id
1 'polypeptide(L)'
;MVGKGFKVLIEEGAGAGASFSDDVYRKAGASIGSKEEAYKSNIILKIRAPSEKECEQFQEKSTLISLLYPAQNRSIVDALAKKQLTVFAMDCIPRVTRAQAYDVLSSMANISGYKAVIEAANHFGRFFTGQITAAGRVPPAKILVIGGGVAGLSSIGTAKAMGAIVRGFDTRSVVKEQVESLGAEFLEVKMEESGEGSGGYAKEMSKEFIEKEMELFAKQCKEVMD
;
A
#
# COMPACT_ATOMS: atom_id res chain seq x y z
N MET A 1 -14.71 -19.08 0.80
CA MET A 1 -14.09 -20.28 0.19
C MET A 1 -14.86 -21.56 0.56
N VAL A 2 -15.09 -21.84 1.84
CA VAL A 2 -15.90 -22.99 2.28
C VAL A 2 -17.29 -23.03 1.63
N GLY A 3 -18.05 -21.91 1.68
CA GLY A 3 -19.36 -21.81 1.02
C GLY A 3 -19.34 -21.88 -0.52
N LYS A 4 -18.14 -21.90 -1.14
CA LYS A 4 -17.96 -22.13 -2.58
C LYS A 4 -17.51 -23.57 -2.89
N GLY A 5 -17.47 -24.46 -1.88
CA GLY A 5 -17.15 -25.88 -2.02
C GLY A 5 -15.69 -26.26 -1.78
N PHE A 6 -14.82 -25.30 -1.45
CA PHE A 6 -13.41 -25.61 -1.15
C PHE A 6 -13.24 -26.14 0.27
N LYS A 7 -12.40 -27.16 0.43
CA LYS A 7 -11.84 -27.54 1.74
C LYS A 7 -10.72 -26.56 2.08
N VAL A 8 -10.82 -25.91 3.22
CA VAL A 8 -9.86 -24.87 3.64
C VAL A 8 -9.10 -25.38 4.85
N LEU A 9 -7.78 -25.49 4.69
CA LEU A 9 -6.84 -25.80 5.77
C LEU A 9 -6.03 -24.54 6.08
N ILE A 10 -5.96 -24.18 7.36
CA ILE A 10 -5.19 -23.05 7.87
C ILE A 10 -4.07 -23.59 8.77
N GLU A 11 -2.86 -23.09 8.59
CA GLU A 11 -1.73 -23.37 9.49
C GLU A 11 -2.07 -22.85 10.90
N GLU A 12 -1.81 -23.67 11.92
CA GLU A 12 -2.01 -23.31 13.33
C GLU A 12 -1.31 -21.97 13.65
N GLY A 13 -2.06 -21.03 14.21
CA GLY A 13 -1.54 -19.71 14.59
C GLY A 13 -1.29 -18.75 13.41
N ALA A 14 -1.60 -19.11 12.16
CA ALA A 14 -1.34 -18.25 10.99
C ALA A 14 -1.99 -16.85 11.08
N GLY A 15 -3.13 -16.74 11.77
CA GLY A 15 -3.85 -15.49 11.97
C GLY A 15 -3.41 -14.66 13.19
N ALA A 16 -2.54 -15.19 14.05
CA ALA A 16 -2.24 -14.58 15.35
C ALA A 16 -1.70 -13.14 15.21
N GLY A 17 -0.78 -12.90 14.26
CA GLY A 17 -0.24 -11.57 13.97
C GLY A 17 -1.26 -10.57 13.41
N ALA A 18 -2.41 -11.06 12.93
CA ALA A 18 -3.53 -10.26 12.45
C ALA A 18 -4.71 -10.25 13.45
N SER A 19 -4.48 -10.69 14.70
CA SER A 19 -5.50 -10.79 15.76
C SER A 19 -6.67 -11.74 15.43
N PHE A 20 -6.42 -12.76 14.61
CA PHE A 20 -7.39 -13.84 14.36
C PHE A 20 -6.91 -15.14 14.99
N SER A 21 -7.60 -15.58 16.05
CA SER A 21 -7.35 -16.89 16.66
C SER A 21 -7.84 -18.02 15.75
N ASP A 22 -7.27 -19.21 15.90
CA ASP A 22 -7.66 -20.43 15.18
C ASP A 22 -9.16 -20.75 15.26
N ASP A 23 -9.81 -20.46 16.39
CA ASP A 23 -11.25 -20.67 16.56
C ASP A 23 -12.11 -19.84 15.61
N VAL A 24 -11.64 -18.67 15.16
CA VAL A 24 -12.34 -17.86 14.16
C VAL A 24 -12.39 -18.61 12.83
N TYR A 25 -11.28 -19.25 12.45
CA TYR A 25 -11.22 -20.06 11.23
C TYR A 25 -12.05 -21.36 11.36
N ARG A 26 -12.01 -22.03 12.52
CA ARG A 26 -12.86 -23.20 12.80
C ARG A 26 -14.35 -22.87 12.69
N LYS A 27 -14.78 -21.76 13.30
CA LYS A 27 -16.17 -21.27 13.20
C LYS A 27 -16.57 -20.92 11.78
N ALA A 28 -15.63 -20.48 10.94
CA ALA A 28 -15.84 -20.25 9.52
C ALA A 28 -15.84 -21.54 8.66
N GLY A 29 -15.65 -22.71 9.28
CA GLY A 29 -15.67 -24.02 8.62
C GLY A 29 -14.33 -24.48 8.05
N ALA A 30 -13.21 -23.84 8.40
CA ALA A 30 -11.88 -24.31 8.04
C ALA A 30 -11.35 -25.33 9.06
N SER A 31 -10.48 -26.23 8.61
CA SER A 31 -9.67 -27.08 9.48
C SER A 31 -8.36 -26.38 9.83
N ILE A 32 -7.83 -26.67 11.01
CA ILE A 32 -6.50 -26.22 11.45
C ILE A 32 -5.54 -27.39 11.33
N GLY A 33 -4.32 -27.15 10.87
CA GLY A 33 -3.28 -28.18 10.76
C GLY A 33 -1.88 -27.60 10.74
N SER A 34 -0.89 -28.44 10.45
CA SER A 34 0.51 -28.00 10.40
C SER A 34 0.83 -27.23 9.12
N LYS A 35 1.94 -26.50 9.15
CA LYS A 35 2.47 -25.80 7.97
C LYS A 35 2.74 -26.76 6.80
N GLU A 36 3.31 -27.92 7.10
CA GLU A 36 3.65 -28.96 6.12
C GLU A 36 2.39 -29.56 5.49
N GLU A 37 1.32 -29.70 6.27
CA GLU A 37 0.01 -30.13 5.76
C GLU A 37 -0.60 -29.06 4.86
N ALA A 38 -0.55 -27.79 5.25
CA ALA A 38 -1.03 -26.68 4.45
C ALA A 38 -0.33 -26.59 3.09
N TYR A 39 0.98 -26.83 3.05
CA TYR A 39 1.79 -26.81 1.82
C TYR A 39 1.56 -27.97 0.85
N LYS A 40 0.89 -29.03 1.30
CA LYS A 40 0.41 -30.13 0.46
C LYS A 40 -0.97 -29.86 -0.16
N SER A 41 -1.49 -28.63 -0.04
CA SER A 41 -2.77 -28.26 -0.64
C SER A 41 -2.67 -28.07 -2.16
N ASN A 42 -3.77 -28.31 -2.88
CA ASN A 42 -3.84 -28.06 -4.33
C ASN A 42 -3.74 -26.56 -4.68
N ILE A 43 -4.22 -25.70 -3.77
CA ILE A 43 -4.14 -24.24 -3.88
C ILE A 43 -3.54 -23.71 -2.58
N ILE A 44 -2.48 -22.92 -2.71
CA ILE A 44 -1.73 -22.33 -1.62
C ILE A 44 -1.91 -20.82 -1.70
N LEU A 45 -2.42 -20.21 -0.63
CA LEU A 45 -2.58 -18.76 -0.52
C LEU A 45 -1.55 -18.23 0.46
N LYS A 46 -0.73 -17.27 0.03
CA LYS A 46 0.25 -16.59 0.87
C LYS A 46 0.21 -15.09 0.60
N ILE A 47 0.66 -14.29 1.56
CA ILE A 47 0.80 -12.84 1.35
C ILE A 47 2.05 -12.56 0.52
N ARG A 48 3.24 -12.90 1.05
CA ARG A 48 4.54 -12.67 0.39
C ARG A 48 4.97 -13.87 -0.45
N ALA A 49 5.99 -13.65 -1.28
CA ALA A 49 6.66 -14.70 -2.02
C ALA A 49 7.16 -15.79 -1.05
N PRO A 50 7.07 -17.08 -1.43
CA PRO A 50 7.64 -18.17 -0.64
C PRO A 50 9.17 -18.06 -0.63
N SER A 51 9.81 -18.55 0.44
CA SER A 51 11.26 -18.78 0.39
C SER A 51 11.58 -19.99 -0.49
N GLU A 52 12.84 -20.11 -0.95
CA GLU A 52 13.27 -21.27 -1.74
C GLU A 52 13.03 -22.61 -1.01
N LYS A 53 13.24 -22.64 0.32
CA LYS A 53 12.95 -23.81 1.15
C LYS A 53 11.45 -24.14 1.21
N GLU A 54 10.59 -23.14 1.12
CA GLU A 54 9.14 -23.38 1.08
C GLU A 54 8.73 -23.94 -0.28
N CYS A 55 9.35 -23.48 -1.37
CA CYS A 55 9.10 -24.01 -2.72
C CYS A 55 9.35 -25.54 -2.80
N GLU A 56 10.34 -26.05 -2.07
CA GLU A 56 10.64 -27.49 -2.02
C GLU A 56 9.51 -28.32 -1.38
N GLN A 57 8.77 -27.73 -0.44
CA GLN A 57 7.70 -28.40 0.30
C GLN A 57 6.37 -28.40 -0.44
N PHE A 58 6.21 -27.53 -1.43
CA PHE A 58 4.99 -27.49 -2.23
C PHE A 58 4.80 -28.76 -3.04
N GLN A 59 3.54 -29.18 -3.12
CA GLN A 59 3.13 -30.26 -4.00
C GLN A 59 3.36 -29.86 -5.46
N GLU A 60 3.89 -30.79 -6.26
CA GLU A 60 4.00 -30.59 -7.71
C GLU A 60 2.64 -30.31 -8.34
N LYS A 61 2.63 -29.43 -9.36
CA LYS A 61 1.42 -29.04 -10.10
C LYS A 61 0.33 -28.38 -9.24
N SER A 62 0.66 -27.90 -8.04
CA SER A 62 -0.25 -27.07 -7.25
C SER A 62 -0.35 -25.64 -7.80
N THR A 63 -1.30 -24.88 -7.27
CA THR A 63 -1.47 -23.46 -7.58
C THR A 63 -1.00 -22.60 -6.42
N LEU A 64 -0.16 -21.60 -6.68
CA LEU A 64 0.23 -20.58 -5.71
C LEU A 64 -0.40 -19.24 -6.06
N ILE A 65 -1.00 -18.57 -5.08
CA ILE A 65 -1.46 -17.18 -5.19
C ILE A 65 -0.78 -16.37 -4.09
N SER A 66 0.10 -15.45 -4.47
CA SER A 66 0.82 -14.56 -3.56
C SER A 66 1.39 -13.35 -4.28
N LEU A 67 1.92 -12.38 -3.54
CA LEU A 67 2.93 -11.49 -4.11
C LEU A 67 4.15 -12.34 -4.52
N LEU A 68 4.78 -12.01 -5.64
CA LEU A 68 5.92 -12.74 -6.18
C LEU A 68 7.05 -11.81 -6.63
N TYR A 69 6.75 -10.65 -7.22
CA TYR A 69 7.74 -9.75 -7.80
C TYR A 69 8.72 -10.49 -8.74
N PRO A 70 8.20 -11.10 -9.83
CA PRO A 70 8.95 -12.08 -10.63
C PRO A 70 10.19 -11.49 -11.31
N ALA A 71 10.21 -10.19 -11.59
CA ALA A 71 11.37 -9.51 -12.16
C ALA A 71 12.56 -9.45 -11.17
N GLN A 72 12.29 -9.40 -9.87
CA GLN A 72 13.29 -9.31 -8.80
C GLN A 72 13.66 -10.69 -8.24
N ASN A 73 12.74 -11.64 -8.28
CA ASN A 73 12.86 -12.93 -7.59
C ASN A 73 13.05 -14.12 -8.54
N ARG A 74 14.03 -14.03 -9.44
CA ARG A 74 14.22 -15.04 -10.49
C ARG A 74 14.45 -16.45 -9.94
N SER A 75 15.24 -16.60 -8.88
CA SER A 75 15.53 -17.92 -8.29
C SER A 75 14.27 -18.61 -7.74
N ILE A 76 13.37 -17.84 -7.12
CA ILE A 76 12.07 -18.34 -6.63
C ILE A 76 11.20 -18.77 -7.81
N VAL A 77 11.14 -17.97 -8.88
CA VAL A 77 10.39 -18.32 -10.10
C VAL A 77 10.91 -19.63 -10.70
N ASP A 78 12.22 -19.78 -10.82
CA ASP A 78 12.84 -20.99 -11.37
C ASP A 78 12.59 -22.21 -10.46
N ALA A 79 12.60 -22.04 -9.13
CA ALA A 79 12.27 -23.10 -8.17
C ALA A 79 10.80 -23.57 -8.29
N LEU A 80 9.86 -22.63 -8.41
CA LEU A 80 8.44 -22.93 -8.61
C LEU A 80 8.19 -23.61 -9.96
N ALA A 81 8.91 -23.18 -11.01
CA ALA A 81 8.82 -23.77 -12.34
C ALA A 81 9.33 -25.23 -12.37
N LYS A 82 10.41 -25.55 -11.65
CA LYS A 82 10.91 -26.95 -11.52
C LYS A 82 9.85 -27.90 -10.94
N LYS A 83 8.99 -27.39 -10.06
CA LYS A 83 7.86 -28.11 -9.46
C LYS A 83 6.58 -28.07 -10.30
N GLN A 84 6.61 -27.43 -11.47
CA GLN A 84 5.49 -27.26 -12.40
C GLN A 84 4.27 -26.57 -11.76
N LEU A 85 4.48 -25.62 -10.84
CA LEU A 85 3.38 -24.88 -10.23
C LEU A 85 2.71 -23.92 -11.22
N THR A 86 1.40 -23.75 -11.07
CA THR A 86 0.68 -22.60 -11.63
C THR A 86 0.73 -21.44 -10.64
N VAL A 87 1.19 -20.26 -11.05
CA VAL A 87 1.40 -19.14 -10.12
C VAL A 87 0.64 -17.90 -10.57
N PHE A 88 -0.18 -17.35 -9.67
CA PHE A 88 -0.82 -16.05 -9.83
C PHE A 88 -0.08 -15.03 -8.96
N ALA A 89 0.77 -14.22 -9.60
CA ALA A 89 1.49 -13.13 -8.96
C ALA A 89 0.54 -11.93 -8.77
N MET A 90 0.16 -11.66 -7.51
CA MET A 90 -0.81 -10.61 -7.18
C MET A 90 -0.29 -9.20 -7.48
N ASP A 91 1.04 -9.00 -7.49
CA ASP A 91 1.70 -7.76 -7.91
C ASP A 91 1.67 -7.52 -9.43
N CYS A 92 1.34 -8.54 -10.23
CA CYS A 92 1.26 -8.46 -11.68
C CYS A 92 -0.18 -8.28 -12.21
N ILE A 93 -1.15 -8.05 -11.32
CA ILE A 93 -2.54 -7.81 -11.74
C ILE A 93 -2.60 -6.52 -12.57
N PRO A 94 -3.17 -6.56 -13.79
CA PRO A 94 -3.23 -5.39 -14.65
C PRO A 94 -4.17 -4.35 -14.05
N ARG A 95 -3.76 -3.07 -14.10
CA ARG A 95 -4.56 -1.94 -13.61
C ARG A 95 -5.65 -1.57 -14.61
N VAL A 96 -6.69 -2.40 -14.66
CA VAL A 96 -7.90 -2.22 -15.50
C VAL A 96 -9.15 -2.32 -14.64
N THR A 97 -10.24 -1.62 -15.03
CA THR A 97 -11.46 -1.49 -14.22
C THR A 97 -11.99 -2.81 -13.68
N ARG A 98 -12.06 -3.86 -14.52
CA ARG A 98 -12.56 -5.19 -14.13
C ARG A 98 -11.71 -5.92 -13.07
N ALA A 99 -10.46 -5.50 -12.87
CA ALA A 99 -9.49 -6.13 -11.98
C ALA A 99 -9.22 -5.32 -10.70
N GLN A 100 -9.81 -4.12 -10.57
CA GLN A 100 -9.57 -3.23 -9.42
C GLN A 100 -9.87 -3.89 -8.07
N ALA A 101 -10.91 -4.73 -8.00
CA ALA A 101 -11.27 -5.46 -6.77
C ALA A 101 -10.19 -6.44 -6.28
N TYR A 102 -9.22 -6.79 -7.13
CA TYR A 102 -8.13 -7.72 -6.83
C TYR A 102 -6.77 -7.03 -6.69
N ASP A 103 -6.71 -5.70 -6.84
CA ASP A 103 -5.47 -4.94 -6.74
C ASP A 103 -4.99 -4.86 -5.28
N VAL A 104 -4.10 -5.79 -4.94
CA VAL A 104 -3.47 -5.86 -3.62
C VAL A 104 -2.55 -4.66 -3.36
N LEU A 105 -1.90 -4.12 -4.39
CA LEU A 105 -0.96 -3.02 -4.24
C LEU A 105 -1.71 -1.73 -3.86
N SER A 106 -2.84 -1.47 -4.51
CA SER A 106 -3.73 -0.36 -4.15
C SER A 106 -4.28 -0.54 -2.74
N SER A 107 -4.71 -1.75 -2.37
CA SER A 107 -5.21 -2.05 -1.01
C SER A 107 -4.14 -1.78 0.06
N MET A 108 -2.91 -2.27 -0.14
CA MET A 108 -1.80 -2.07 0.80
C MET A 108 -1.34 -0.61 0.82
N ALA A 109 -1.31 0.07 -0.33
CA ALA A 109 -0.96 1.49 -0.41
C ALA A 109 -1.95 2.36 0.39
N ASN A 110 -3.25 2.08 0.30
CA ASN A 110 -4.26 2.78 1.08
C ASN A 110 -4.04 2.59 2.60
N ILE A 111 -3.83 1.36 3.06
CA ILE A 111 -3.53 1.07 4.47
C ILE A 111 -2.24 1.79 4.91
N SER A 112 -1.23 1.80 4.05
CA SER A 112 0.07 2.42 4.34
C SER A 112 -0.04 3.94 4.48
N GLY A 113 -0.83 4.60 3.63
CA GLY A 113 -1.08 6.05 3.71
C GLY A 113 -1.77 6.45 5.01
N TYR A 114 -2.86 5.77 5.35
CA TYR A 114 -3.51 5.93 6.66
C TYR A 114 -2.53 5.72 7.82
N LYS A 115 -1.80 4.59 7.81
CA LYS A 115 -0.89 4.24 8.91
C LYS A 115 0.27 5.22 9.05
N ALA A 116 0.79 5.76 7.95
CA ALA A 116 1.85 6.77 7.96
C ALA A 116 1.43 8.02 8.75
N VAL A 117 0.19 8.47 8.60
CA VAL A 117 -0.35 9.62 9.35
C VAL A 117 -0.50 9.30 10.84
N ILE A 118 -0.96 8.08 11.18
CA ILE A 118 -1.07 7.64 12.57
C ILE A 118 0.30 7.57 13.24
N GLU A 119 1.31 7.03 12.56
CA GLU A 119 2.68 7.01 13.06
C GLU A 119 3.23 8.43 13.22
N ALA A 120 3.00 9.31 12.24
CA ALA A 120 3.39 10.72 12.34
C ALA A 120 2.76 11.39 13.58
N ALA A 121 1.47 11.19 13.83
CA ALA A 121 0.80 11.74 15.00
C ALA A 121 1.33 11.18 16.33
N ASN A 122 1.70 9.89 16.35
CA ASN A 122 2.25 9.25 17.55
C ASN A 122 3.66 9.77 17.90
N HIS A 123 4.46 10.12 16.89
CA HIS A 123 5.81 10.64 17.06
C HIS A 123 5.87 12.17 17.18
N PHE A 124 4.84 12.88 16.71
CA PHE A 124 4.80 14.34 16.73
C PHE A 124 4.29 14.88 18.07
N GLY A 125 5.10 15.70 18.74
CA GLY A 125 4.82 16.19 20.10
C GLY A 125 3.78 17.32 20.22
N ARG A 126 3.00 17.61 19.17
CA ARG A 126 1.97 18.67 19.15
C ARG A 126 0.67 18.15 18.52
N PHE A 127 -0.44 18.85 18.75
CA PHE A 127 -1.72 18.50 18.14
C PHE A 127 -1.75 18.73 16.62
N PHE A 128 -2.43 17.84 15.91
CA PHE A 128 -2.76 18.07 14.49
C PHE A 128 -3.87 19.09 14.33
N THR A 129 -4.94 18.95 15.13
CA THR A 129 -6.06 19.88 15.12
C THR A 129 -5.69 21.17 15.85
N GLY A 130 -5.91 22.31 15.21
CA GLY A 130 -5.81 23.61 15.87
C GLY A 130 -6.95 23.80 16.87
N GLN A 131 -6.64 24.36 18.03
CA GLN A 131 -7.61 24.53 19.12
C GLN A 131 -7.48 25.92 19.75
N ILE A 132 -8.61 26.47 20.18
CA ILE A 132 -8.66 27.65 21.06
C ILE A 132 -9.08 27.14 22.44
N THR A 133 -8.24 27.34 23.43
CA THR A 133 -8.47 26.90 24.81
C THR A 133 -8.34 28.09 25.75
N ALA A 134 -8.69 27.90 27.03
CA ALA A 134 -8.45 28.90 28.06
C ALA A 134 -6.95 29.27 28.21
N ALA A 135 -6.04 28.36 27.86
CA ALA A 135 -4.60 28.59 27.90
C ALA A 135 -4.03 29.27 26.63
N GLY A 136 -4.88 29.60 25.66
CA GLY A 136 -4.49 30.24 24.41
C GLY A 136 -4.82 29.43 23.16
N ARG A 137 -4.31 29.91 22.02
CA ARG A 137 -4.55 29.32 20.69
C ARG A 137 -3.37 28.45 20.28
N VAL A 138 -3.65 27.21 19.93
CA VAL A 138 -2.69 26.29 19.31
C VAL A 138 -3.01 26.19 17.82
N PRO A 139 -2.06 26.52 16.92
CA PRO A 139 -2.28 26.37 15.48
C PRO A 139 -2.34 24.88 15.09
N PRO A 140 -3.07 24.53 14.01
CA PRO A 140 -3.05 23.18 13.48
C PRO A 140 -1.66 22.83 12.93
N ALA A 141 -1.33 21.54 12.93
CA ALA A 141 -0.15 21.04 12.23
C ALA A 141 -0.28 21.27 10.73
N LYS A 142 0.85 21.48 10.06
CA LYS A 142 0.94 21.53 8.60
C LYS A 142 1.63 20.27 8.11
N ILE A 143 1.04 19.59 7.14
CA ILE A 143 1.55 18.32 6.60
C ILE A 143 1.71 18.47 5.10
N LEU A 144 2.91 18.18 4.60
CA LEU A 144 3.22 18.08 3.18
C LEU A 144 3.22 16.60 2.76
N VAL A 145 2.47 16.26 1.72
CA VAL A 145 2.45 14.93 1.09
C VAL A 145 3.03 15.04 -0.31
N ILE A 146 4.11 14.31 -0.57
CA ILE A 146 4.78 14.27 -1.88
C ILE A 146 4.39 12.96 -2.58
N GLY A 147 3.74 13.09 -3.74
CA GLY A 147 3.11 12.03 -4.51
C GLY A 147 1.63 11.84 -4.16
N GLY A 148 0.75 11.89 -5.15
CA GLY A 148 -0.69 11.65 -5.04
C GLY A 148 -1.12 10.36 -5.76
N GLY A 149 -0.38 9.27 -5.49
CA GLY A 149 -0.90 7.91 -5.70
C GLY A 149 -1.87 7.51 -4.58
N VAL A 150 -2.31 6.24 -4.57
CA VAL A 150 -3.27 5.72 -3.58
C VAL A 150 -2.82 5.96 -2.13
N ALA A 151 -1.53 5.74 -1.83
CA ALA A 151 -0.99 6.01 -0.50
C ALA A 151 -1.02 7.51 -0.16
N GLY A 152 -0.60 8.37 -1.09
CA GLY A 152 -0.59 9.82 -0.89
C GLY A 152 -1.98 10.40 -0.65
N LEU A 153 -2.96 10.02 -1.47
CA LEU A 153 -4.36 10.46 -1.30
C LEU A 153 -4.95 9.95 0.02
N SER A 154 -4.62 8.73 0.44
CA SER A 154 -5.02 8.19 1.73
C SER A 154 -4.41 8.97 2.91
N SER A 155 -3.12 9.32 2.82
CA SER A 155 -2.45 10.19 3.78
C SER A 155 -3.10 11.57 3.85
N ILE A 156 -3.41 12.17 2.69
CA ILE A 156 -4.06 13.49 2.61
C ILE A 156 -5.43 13.45 3.30
N GLY A 157 -6.28 12.50 2.93
CA GLY A 157 -7.60 12.36 3.53
C GLY A 157 -7.55 12.12 5.04
N THR A 158 -6.63 11.24 5.49
CA THR A 158 -6.45 10.95 6.92
C THR A 158 -5.96 12.17 7.71
N ALA A 159 -4.92 12.84 7.23
CA ALA A 159 -4.37 14.03 7.87
C ALA A 159 -5.40 15.18 7.92
N LYS A 160 -6.17 15.35 6.85
CA LYS A 160 -7.24 16.35 6.80
C LYS A 160 -8.35 16.04 7.79
N ALA A 161 -8.79 14.79 7.86
CA ALA A 161 -9.80 14.35 8.83
C ALA A 161 -9.33 14.54 10.29
N MET A 162 -8.02 14.46 10.55
CA MET A 162 -7.42 14.76 11.85
C MET A 162 -7.23 16.27 12.12
N GLY A 163 -7.70 17.15 11.23
CA GLY A 163 -7.71 18.60 11.43
C GLY A 163 -6.41 19.32 11.10
N ALA A 164 -5.48 18.66 10.42
CA ALA A 164 -4.26 19.31 9.92
C ALA A 164 -4.54 20.17 8.68
N ILE A 165 -3.65 21.15 8.45
CA ILE A 165 -3.54 21.82 7.14
C ILE A 165 -2.68 20.92 6.27
N VAL A 166 -3.21 20.49 5.12
CA VAL A 166 -2.52 19.54 4.25
C VAL A 166 -2.20 20.20 2.92
N ARG A 167 -0.95 20.04 2.48
CA ARG A 167 -0.45 20.41 1.16
C ARG A 167 -0.02 19.14 0.43
N GLY A 168 -0.42 19.01 -0.83
CA GLY A 168 -0.08 17.87 -1.68
C GLY A 168 0.72 18.32 -2.90
N PHE A 169 1.64 17.48 -3.36
CA PHE A 169 2.35 17.68 -4.62
C PHE A 169 2.37 16.39 -5.43
N ASP A 170 2.16 16.47 -6.74
CA ASP A 170 2.39 15.37 -7.69
C ASP A 170 2.79 15.98 -9.04
N THR A 171 3.62 15.29 -9.82
CA THR A 171 4.05 15.75 -11.15
C THR A 171 2.94 15.64 -12.21
N ARG A 172 1.89 14.86 -11.94
CA ARG A 172 0.74 14.66 -12.82
C ARG A 172 -0.38 15.64 -12.47
N SER A 173 -0.82 16.44 -13.44
CA SER A 173 -1.88 17.42 -13.26
C SER A 173 -3.24 16.80 -12.92
N VAL A 174 -3.55 15.60 -13.42
CA VAL A 174 -4.80 14.87 -13.12
C VAL A 174 -5.03 14.59 -11.63
N VAL A 175 -3.96 14.64 -10.82
CA VAL A 175 -4.02 14.40 -9.38
C VAL A 175 -4.49 15.65 -8.63
N LYS A 176 -4.38 16.84 -9.24
CA LYS A 176 -4.77 18.13 -8.63
C LYS A 176 -6.21 18.11 -8.14
N GLU A 177 -7.15 17.78 -9.02
CA GLU A 177 -8.58 17.72 -8.67
C GLU A 177 -8.84 16.73 -7.54
N GLN A 178 -8.11 15.61 -7.50
CA GLN A 178 -8.24 14.61 -6.43
C GLN A 178 -7.76 15.16 -5.08
N VAL A 179 -6.61 15.82 -5.05
CA VAL A 179 -6.05 16.46 -3.85
C VAL A 179 -6.96 17.58 -3.33
N GLU A 180 -7.44 18.44 -4.23
CA GLU A 180 -8.34 19.55 -3.88
C GLU A 180 -9.71 19.03 -3.40
N SER A 181 -10.23 17.96 -3.98
CA SER A 181 -11.49 17.33 -3.53
C SER A 181 -11.42 16.79 -2.10
N LEU A 182 -10.21 16.45 -1.62
CA LEU A 182 -9.94 16.04 -0.24
C LEU A 182 -9.68 17.23 0.69
N GLY A 183 -9.77 18.47 0.19
CA GLY A 183 -9.60 19.69 0.96
C GLY A 183 -8.14 20.04 1.28
N ALA A 184 -7.19 19.52 0.51
CA ALA A 184 -5.77 19.87 0.58
C ALA A 184 -5.39 20.89 -0.50
N GLU A 185 -4.36 21.68 -0.23
CA GLU A 185 -3.77 22.62 -1.19
C GLU A 185 -2.85 21.85 -2.15
N PHE A 186 -3.08 21.94 -3.46
CA PHE A 186 -2.17 21.37 -4.45
C PHE A 186 -1.05 22.35 -4.79
N LEU A 187 0.19 21.93 -4.60
CA LEU A 187 1.38 22.72 -4.91
C LEU A 187 1.81 22.49 -6.36
N GLU A 188 2.21 23.56 -7.03
CA GLU A 188 2.65 23.54 -8.43
C GLU A 188 4.07 24.10 -8.57
N VAL A 189 4.87 23.47 -9.43
CA VAL A 189 6.14 24.03 -9.87
C VAL A 189 5.87 25.05 -10.97
N LYS A 190 6.52 26.22 -10.90
CA LYS A 190 6.42 27.29 -11.91
C LYS A 190 7.22 26.93 -13.17
N MET A 191 6.78 25.90 -13.88
CA MET A 191 7.32 25.42 -15.14
C MET A 191 6.27 24.53 -15.83
N GLU A 192 5.95 24.83 -17.08
CA GLU A 192 5.02 24.00 -17.87
C GLU A 192 5.76 22.79 -18.44
N GLU A 193 5.80 21.70 -17.68
CA GLU A 193 6.21 20.38 -18.14
C GLU A 193 5.22 19.35 -17.62
N SER A 194 4.57 18.60 -18.51
CA SER A 194 3.66 17.52 -18.09
C SER A 194 4.47 16.31 -17.62
N GLY A 195 4.20 15.83 -16.39
CA GLY A 195 4.75 14.60 -15.85
C GLY A 195 3.94 13.34 -16.16
N GLU A 196 2.92 13.44 -17.02
CA GLU A 196 2.10 12.29 -17.41
C GLU A 196 2.89 11.30 -18.29
N GLY A 197 2.87 10.04 -17.87
CA GLY A 197 3.36 8.87 -18.61
C GLY A 197 2.21 7.98 -19.09
N SER A 198 2.55 6.78 -19.57
CA SER A 198 1.55 5.82 -20.06
C SER A 198 0.73 5.22 -18.93
N GLY A 199 -0.56 4.99 -19.16
CA GLY A 199 -1.45 4.28 -18.21
C GLY A 199 -1.66 4.99 -16.86
N GLY A 200 -1.50 6.32 -16.79
CA GLY A 200 -1.66 7.11 -15.57
C GLY A 200 -0.45 7.11 -14.63
N TYR A 201 0.66 6.52 -15.04
CA TYR A 201 1.94 6.61 -14.32
C TYR A 201 2.64 7.94 -14.61
N ALA A 202 3.56 8.33 -13.73
CA ALA A 202 4.43 9.47 -13.97
C ALA A 202 5.60 9.05 -14.88
N LYS A 203 6.15 10.00 -15.65
CA LYS A 203 7.43 9.84 -16.35
C LYS A 203 8.55 10.59 -15.61
N GLU A 204 9.79 10.29 -15.97
CA GLU A 204 10.95 11.06 -15.50
C GLU A 204 10.90 12.49 -16.05
N MET A 205 11.13 13.47 -15.18
CA MET A 205 11.07 14.90 -15.49
C MET A 205 12.45 15.42 -15.90
N SER A 206 12.49 16.56 -16.59
CA SER A 206 13.74 17.25 -16.90
C SER A 206 14.52 17.65 -15.64
N LYS A 207 15.85 17.81 -15.77
CA LYS A 207 16.70 18.27 -14.67
C LYS A 207 16.27 19.64 -14.15
N GLU A 208 15.90 20.54 -15.05
CA GLU A 208 15.42 21.89 -14.71
C GLU A 208 14.13 21.85 -13.87
N PHE A 209 13.21 20.93 -14.21
CA PHE A 209 12.00 20.72 -13.41
C PHE A 209 12.36 20.19 -12.02
N ILE A 210 13.23 19.18 -11.93
CA ILE A 210 13.68 18.61 -10.66
C ILE A 210 14.33 19.66 -9.77
N GLU A 211 15.15 20.56 -10.33
CA GLU A 211 15.77 21.66 -9.56
C GLU A 211 14.71 22.57 -8.94
N LYS A 212 13.72 23.00 -9.72
CA LYS A 212 12.60 23.84 -9.21
C LYS A 212 11.69 23.10 -8.24
N GLU A 213 11.48 21.80 -8.45
CA GLU A 213 10.74 20.93 -7.52
C GLU A 213 11.46 20.90 -6.15
N MET A 214 12.78 20.75 -6.14
CA MET A 214 13.57 20.78 -4.91
C MET A 214 13.56 22.17 -4.25
N GLU A 215 13.57 23.26 -5.01
CA GLU A 215 13.41 24.62 -4.47
C GLU A 215 12.06 24.81 -3.77
N LEU A 216 10.98 24.32 -4.40
CA LEU A 216 9.64 24.31 -3.81
C LEU A 216 9.63 23.52 -2.50
N PHE A 217 10.17 22.31 -2.48
CA PHE A 217 10.23 21.49 -1.27
C PHE A 217 11.08 22.12 -0.17
N ALA A 218 12.23 22.70 -0.51
CA ALA A 218 13.07 23.41 0.45
C ALA A 218 12.33 24.58 1.12
N LYS A 219 11.50 25.31 0.36
CA LYS A 219 10.66 26.37 0.93
C LYS A 219 9.57 25.79 1.83
N GLN A 220 8.86 24.76 1.39
CA GLN A 220 7.78 24.14 2.16
C GLN A 220 8.27 23.49 3.45
N CYS A 221 9.43 22.82 3.42
CA CYS A 221 10.06 22.21 4.58
C CYS A 221 10.26 23.19 5.73
N LYS A 222 10.62 24.45 5.46
CA LYS A 222 10.74 25.48 6.49
C LYS A 222 9.37 25.80 7.11
N GLU A 223 8.35 25.97 6.28
CA GLU A 223 7.02 26.37 6.75
C GLU A 223 6.27 25.28 7.53
N VAL A 224 6.53 23.99 7.28
CA VAL A 224 5.90 22.88 8.00
C VAL A 224 6.59 22.55 9.33
N MET A 225 7.82 23.00 9.54
CA MET A 225 8.55 22.82 10.81
C MET A 225 8.23 23.90 11.86
N ASP A 226 7.74 25.07 11.42
CA ASP A 226 7.32 26.20 12.27
C ASP A 226 5.92 25.97 12.91
#